data_AF-D7LPR5-F1
#
_entry.id   AF-D7LPR5-F1
#
_cell.length_a   1.000
_cell.length_b   1.000
_cell.length_c   1.000
_cell.angle_alpha   90.00
_cell.angle_beta   90.00
_cell.angle_gamma   90.00
#
_symmetry.space_group_name_H-M   'P 1'
#
loop_
_entity.id
_entity.type
_entity.pdbx_description
1 polymer ?
#
loop_
_entity_poly.entity_id
_entity_poly.type
_entity_poly.pdbx_seq_one_letter_code
_entity_poly.pdbx_strand_id
1 'polypeptide(L)'
;MNSLPEDILAIIFAKLPIKIFTTFKLVCKQWESIVESPYFRDLFLSMHQTSHSSSWSLLSCCFDKEVIANYECNTWGLERSLGSYISSFVTKKFETLRNKYKVWAHSTDVGLILISELFFNMKNRSLYVANPVSQECVEIPSHHAHRSEYFYPLGIATRSENGFLLDYKVVLFDTHKSLLIYSSKTGLWSLNTVDLSVSCIDLRSTICLHGSIHLIATTSHGEDVVVSFNLYATGTSSVQCRVTSFPDFGQHRPNRSFSTWQGSIMYMNIISVTKDDGSLEDKLFVWRLENGEWQLVFEIATPFIETRVEYFPLAINPFDAKTVYFWSKKHRSFISINLNNGKFVLESKLEDNITRGLYLRLVVLPQWLHRIPNTVRMV
;
A
#
# COMPACT_ATOMS: atom_id res chain seq x y z
N MET A 1 22.15 34.33 27.07
CA MET A 1 21.37 34.32 25.81
C MET A 1 19.97 33.88 26.16
N ASN A 2 18.95 34.70 25.88
CA ASN A 2 17.56 34.34 26.15
C ASN A 2 17.11 33.33 25.08
N SER A 3 17.18 32.04 25.40
CA SER A 3 16.61 30.99 24.56
C SER A 3 15.09 31.13 24.52
N LEU A 4 14.48 30.97 23.34
CA LEU A 4 13.03 30.82 23.27
C LEU A 4 12.57 29.63 24.15
N PRO A 5 11.43 29.74 24.85
CA PRO A 5 10.83 28.62 25.55
C PRO A 5 10.55 27.43 24.60
N GLU A 6 10.71 26.20 25.11
CA GLU A 6 10.54 24.98 24.33
C GLU A 6 9.14 24.84 23.73
N ASP A 7 8.11 25.27 24.46
CA ASP A 7 6.72 25.26 23.98
C ASP A 7 6.53 26.16 22.76
N ILE A 8 7.21 27.31 22.72
CA ILE A 8 7.14 28.22 21.57
C ILE A 8 7.90 27.62 20.38
N LEU A 9 9.06 27.00 20.61
CA LEU A 9 9.79 26.28 19.56
C LEU A 9 8.96 25.13 19.01
N ALA A 10 8.27 24.35 19.86
CA ALA A 10 7.37 23.29 19.43
C ALA A 10 6.24 23.81 18.54
N ILE A 11 5.60 24.92 18.91
CA ILE A 11 4.56 25.58 18.10
C ILE A 11 5.11 26.05 16.74
N ILE A 12 6.31 26.65 16.72
CA ILE A 12 6.96 27.09 15.49
C ILE A 12 7.26 25.89 14.58
N PHE A 13 7.89 24.85 15.14
CA PHE A 13 8.26 23.65 14.40
C PHE A 13 7.03 22.90 13.88
N ALA A 14 5.92 22.89 14.62
CA ALA A 14 4.70 22.18 14.24
C ALA A 14 4.00 22.81 13.02
N LYS A 15 4.29 24.08 12.73
CA LYS A 15 3.80 24.78 11.52
C LYS A 15 4.65 24.49 10.28
N LEU A 16 5.81 23.87 10.44
CA LEU A 16 6.70 23.54 9.33
C LEU A 16 6.39 22.14 8.78
N PRO A 17 6.65 21.88 7.49
CA PRO A 17 6.52 20.54 6.93
C PRO A 17 7.43 19.52 7.62
N ILE A 18 6.99 18.26 7.65
CA ILE A 18 7.70 17.12 8.25
C ILE A 18 9.15 17.03 7.75
N LYS A 19 9.35 17.13 6.44
CA LYS A 19 10.69 17.11 5.84
C LYS A 19 11.61 18.17 6.44
N ILE A 20 11.10 19.36 6.78
CA ILE A 20 11.92 20.43 7.35
C ILE A 20 12.30 20.09 8.79
N PHE A 21 11.32 19.85 9.68
CA PHE A 21 11.65 19.65 11.09
C PHE A 21 12.39 18.34 11.36
N THR A 22 12.33 17.34 10.47
CA THR A 22 13.16 16.13 10.62
C THR A 22 14.66 16.44 10.55
N THR A 23 15.06 17.49 9.82
CA THR A 23 16.45 17.95 9.78
C THR A 23 16.89 18.66 11.06
N PHE A 24 15.95 19.15 11.89
CA PHE A 24 16.25 19.85 13.14
C PHE A 24 16.90 18.95 14.19
N LYS A 25 16.67 17.63 14.08
CA LYS A 25 17.38 16.63 14.88
C LYS A 25 18.90 16.71 14.73
N LEU A 26 19.39 17.24 13.60
CA LEU A 26 20.81 17.40 13.32
C LEU A 26 21.39 18.73 13.84
N VAL A 27 20.55 19.65 14.31
CA VAL A 27 20.97 21.01 14.70
C VAL A 27 21.49 21.03 16.14
N CYS A 28 20.69 20.58 17.11
CA CYS A 28 21.11 20.47 18.51
C CYS A 28 20.23 19.48 19.30
N LYS A 29 20.74 19.02 20.46
CA LYS A 29 20.03 18.07 21.35
C LYS A 29 18.67 18.58 21.84
N GLN A 30 18.54 19.88 22.05
CA GLN A 30 17.28 20.47 22.49
C GLN A 30 16.20 20.31 21.41
N TRP A 31 16.53 20.64 20.16
CA TRP A 31 15.58 20.54 19.04
C TRP A 31 15.24 19.10 18.72
N GLU A 32 16.22 18.19 18.81
CA GLU A 32 15.99 16.75 18.75
C GLU A 32 14.98 16.30 19.82
N SER A 33 15.19 16.68 21.09
CA SER A 33 14.28 16.34 22.19
C SER A 33 12.85 16.86 21.97
N ILE A 34 12.70 18.07 21.43
CA ILE A 34 11.39 18.65 21.12
C ILE A 34 10.70 17.83 20.02
N VAL A 35 11.36 17.62 18.88
CA VAL A 35 10.79 16.96 17.69
C VAL A 35 10.46 15.48 17.95
N GLU A 36 11.16 14.83 18.88
CA GLU A 36 10.92 13.43 19.25
C GLU A 36 9.93 13.26 20.40
N SER A 37 9.48 14.36 21.02
CA SER A 37 8.52 14.29 22.11
C SER A 37 7.12 13.87 21.63
N PRO A 38 6.38 13.07 22.43
CA PRO A 38 4.96 12.79 22.15
C PRO A 38 4.11 14.08 22.08
N TYR A 39 4.42 15.06 22.92
CA TYR A 39 3.75 16.36 22.92
C TYR A 39 3.85 17.06 21.56
N PHE A 40 5.04 17.13 20.96
CA PHE A 40 5.23 17.75 19.66
C PHE A 40 4.44 17.05 18.55
N ARG A 41 4.41 15.72 18.59
CA ARG A 41 3.60 14.91 17.66
C ARG A 41 2.11 15.24 17.79
N ASP A 42 1.58 15.24 19.01
CA ASP A 42 0.16 15.48 19.24
C ASP A 42 -0.21 16.93 18.89
N LEU A 43 0.69 17.89 19.15
CA LEU A 43 0.57 19.28 18.70
C LEU A 43 0.55 19.38 17.17
N PHE A 44 1.47 18.72 16.47
CA PHE A 44 1.50 18.70 15.01
C PHE A 44 0.21 18.08 14.45
N LEU A 45 -0.18 16.90 14.94
CA LEU A 45 -1.39 16.21 14.48
C LEU A 45 -2.64 17.06 14.71
N SER A 46 -2.79 17.70 15.88
CA SER A 46 -3.94 18.58 16.15
C SER A 46 -3.98 19.82 15.26
N MET A 47 -2.84 20.42 14.92
CA MET A 47 -2.77 21.55 13.99
C MET A 47 -3.12 21.16 12.55
N HIS A 48 -2.84 19.92 12.14
CA HIS A 48 -3.01 19.45 10.77
C HIS A 48 -4.19 18.48 10.57
N GLN A 49 -4.94 18.17 11.63
CA GLN A 49 -6.12 17.28 11.65
C GLN A 49 -7.22 17.72 10.69
N THR A 50 -7.31 19.02 10.37
CA THR A 50 -8.31 19.57 9.44
C THR A 50 -8.00 19.28 7.97
N SER A 51 -6.83 18.75 7.67
CA SER A 51 -6.50 18.26 6.32
C SER A 51 -7.13 16.89 6.15
N HIS A 52 -8.40 16.83 5.72
CA HIS A 52 -9.13 15.58 5.43
C HIS A 52 -8.49 14.69 4.35
N SER A 53 -7.35 15.10 3.80
CA SER A 53 -6.56 14.39 2.80
C SER A 53 -5.11 14.30 3.26
N SER A 54 -4.57 13.10 3.40
CA SER A 54 -3.11 12.92 3.29
C SER A 54 -2.73 12.97 1.81
N SER A 55 -1.48 13.35 1.54
CA SER A 55 -0.92 13.22 0.20
C SER A 55 -0.84 11.73 -0.19
N TRP A 56 -1.18 11.41 -1.43
CA TRP A 56 -1.22 10.04 -1.91
C TRP A 56 -0.80 9.95 -3.37
N SER A 57 -0.39 8.75 -3.78
CA SER A 57 0.09 8.46 -5.12
C SER A 57 -0.34 7.06 -5.56
N LEU A 58 -0.62 6.93 -6.85
CA LEU A 58 -0.86 5.67 -7.52
C LEU A 58 0.40 5.29 -8.30
N LEU A 59 1.13 4.30 -7.80
CA LEU A 59 2.42 3.87 -8.35
C LEU A 59 2.28 2.61 -9.19
N SER A 60 3.04 2.52 -10.28
CA SER A 60 3.19 1.29 -11.06
C SER A 60 4.08 0.28 -10.33
N CYS A 61 3.59 -0.94 -10.13
CA CYS A 61 4.31 -2.00 -9.42
C CYS A 61 5.58 -2.52 -10.15
N CYS A 62 5.77 -2.16 -11.42
CA CYS A 62 6.90 -2.63 -12.22
C CYS A 62 8.09 -1.66 -12.22
N PHE A 63 7.86 -0.37 -12.00
CA PHE A 63 8.87 0.67 -12.19
C PHE A 63 8.84 1.78 -11.14
N ASP A 64 7.96 1.68 -10.13
CA ASP A 64 7.70 2.72 -9.14
C ASP A 64 7.38 4.09 -9.79
N LYS A 65 6.93 4.06 -11.05
CA LYS A 65 6.53 5.24 -11.81
C LYS A 65 5.20 5.72 -11.26
N GLU A 66 5.18 6.98 -10.86
CA GLU A 66 3.98 7.66 -10.41
C GLU A 66 3.06 7.96 -11.59
N VAL A 67 1.80 7.60 -11.43
CA VAL A 67 0.79 7.64 -12.49
C VAL A 67 -0.21 8.77 -12.24
N ILE A 68 -0.74 8.81 -11.02
CA ILE A 68 -1.60 9.88 -10.49
C ILE A 68 -1.09 10.16 -9.08
N ALA A 69 -1.09 11.42 -8.67
CA ALA A 69 -0.85 11.78 -7.28
C ALA A 69 -1.64 13.01 -6.90
N ASN A 70 -1.97 13.09 -5.62
CA ASN A 70 -2.49 14.30 -5.00
C ASN A 70 -1.54 14.71 -3.86
N TYR A 71 -1.00 15.92 -3.95
CA TYR A 71 -0.11 16.52 -2.96
C TYR A 71 -0.72 17.77 -2.30
N GLU A 72 -2.04 17.96 -2.39
CA GLU A 72 -2.76 19.09 -1.79
C GLU A 72 -2.45 19.29 -0.29
N CYS A 73 -2.04 18.23 0.41
CA CYS A 73 -1.57 18.30 1.79
C CYS A 73 -0.06 18.57 1.86
N ASN A 74 0.30 19.84 2.08
CA ASN A 74 1.70 20.28 2.18
C ASN A 74 2.36 19.94 3.55
N THR A 75 1.73 19.11 4.38
CA THR A 75 2.30 18.65 5.66
C THR A 75 3.66 18.00 5.49
N TRP A 76 3.89 17.33 4.36
CA TRP A 76 5.16 16.67 4.07
C TRP A 76 6.22 17.58 3.44
N GLY A 77 5.82 18.66 2.74
CA GLY A 77 6.77 19.56 2.07
C GLY A 77 7.56 18.87 0.96
N LEU A 78 6.90 18.00 0.19
CA LEU A 78 7.53 17.27 -0.91
C LEU A 78 7.77 18.21 -2.10
N GLU A 79 9.02 18.29 -2.56
CA GLU A 79 9.42 19.09 -3.73
C GLU A 79 9.36 18.30 -5.04
N ARG A 80 9.20 16.98 -4.94
CA ARG A 80 9.24 16.01 -6.03
C ARG A 80 8.18 14.93 -5.80
N SER A 81 7.88 14.13 -6.81
CA SER A 81 6.98 12.99 -6.68
C SER A 81 7.49 11.94 -5.69
N LEU A 82 6.56 11.22 -5.05
CA LEU A 82 6.86 10.12 -4.13
C LEU A 82 7.65 9.02 -4.84
N GLY A 83 7.27 8.68 -6.08
CA GLY A 83 8.04 7.76 -6.92
C GLY A 83 9.50 8.21 -7.13
N SER A 84 9.75 9.52 -7.30
CA SER A 84 11.11 10.06 -7.40
C SER A 84 11.89 9.92 -6.09
N TYR A 85 11.26 10.15 -4.93
CA TYR A 85 11.88 9.95 -3.63
C TYR A 85 12.25 8.48 -3.39
N ILE A 86 11.35 7.55 -3.69
CA ILE A 86 11.59 6.11 -3.57
C ILE A 86 12.74 5.69 -4.50
N SER A 87 12.67 6.06 -5.77
CA SER A 87 13.70 5.74 -6.76
C SER A 87 15.07 6.31 -6.38
N SER A 88 15.11 7.57 -5.91
CA SER A 88 16.35 8.22 -5.44
C SER A 88 16.91 7.54 -4.20
N PHE A 89 16.04 7.17 -3.25
CA PHE A 89 16.44 6.44 -2.05
C PHE A 89 17.04 5.07 -2.39
N VAL A 90 16.36 4.28 -3.22
CA VAL A 90 16.85 2.96 -3.66
C VAL A 90 18.18 3.13 -4.42
N THR A 91 18.26 4.09 -5.34
CA THR A 91 19.49 4.34 -6.12
C THR A 91 20.65 4.70 -5.21
N LYS A 92 20.46 5.63 -4.26
CA LYS A 92 21.49 6.10 -3.33
C LYS A 92 21.91 5.03 -2.31
N LYS A 93 20.98 4.23 -1.81
CA LYS A 93 21.27 3.19 -0.80
C LYS A 93 22.00 2.00 -1.41
N PHE A 94 21.73 1.69 -2.68
CA PHE A 94 22.22 0.50 -3.37
C PHE A 94 23.07 0.84 -4.61
N GLU A 95 23.81 1.97 -4.58
CA GLU A 95 24.56 2.56 -5.71
C GLU A 95 25.43 1.57 -6.48
N THR A 96 26.01 0.57 -5.82
CA THR A 96 26.91 -0.45 -6.41
C THR A 96 26.18 -1.62 -7.06
N LEU A 97 24.85 -1.70 -6.95
CA LEU A 97 24.00 -2.83 -7.39
C LEU A 97 22.77 -2.32 -8.15
N ARG A 98 22.94 -1.27 -8.97
CA ARG A 98 21.86 -0.67 -9.78
C ARG A 98 21.06 -1.76 -10.51
N ASN A 99 19.73 -1.70 -10.39
CA ASN A 99 18.74 -2.65 -10.92
C ASN A 99 18.66 -4.04 -10.25
N LYS A 100 19.42 -4.30 -9.18
CA LYS A 100 19.27 -5.56 -8.41
C LYS A 100 18.22 -5.50 -7.32
N TYR A 101 17.82 -4.33 -6.85
CA TYR A 101 16.83 -4.15 -5.79
C TYR A 101 15.57 -3.48 -6.31
N LYS A 102 14.43 -3.86 -5.75
CA LYS A 102 13.13 -3.22 -6.01
C LYS A 102 12.27 -3.16 -4.75
N VAL A 103 11.28 -2.28 -4.77
CA VAL A 103 10.21 -2.29 -3.77
C VAL A 103 9.24 -3.44 -4.08
N TRP A 104 8.99 -4.29 -3.08
CA TRP A 104 8.09 -5.44 -3.18
C TRP A 104 6.72 -5.18 -2.54
N ALA A 105 6.66 -4.34 -1.52
CA ALA A 105 5.44 -4.02 -0.79
C ALA A 105 5.51 -2.63 -0.16
N HIS A 106 4.33 -2.03 0.04
CA HIS A 106 4.14 -0.77 0.75
C HIS A 106 3.11 -1.03 1.85
N SER A 107 3.37 -0.49 3.04
CA SER A 107 2.39 -0.44 4.12
C SER A 107 1.48 0.76 3.91
N THR A 108 0.19 0.53 3.68
CA THR A 108 -0.77 1.60 3.35
C THR A 108 -1.03 2.56 4.51
N ASP A 109 -0.80 2.12 5.75
CA ASP A 109 -1.09 2.82 7.00
C ASP A 109 0.10 3.65 7.56
N VAL A 110 1.34 3.15 7.42
CA VAL A 110 2.54 3.77 8.04
C VAL A 110 3.61 4.20 7.04
N GLY A 111 3.40 4.01 5.74
CA GLY A 111 4.32 4.46 4.69
C GLY A 111 5.66 3.72 4.62
N LEU A 112 5.79 2.57 5.28
CA LEU A 112 6.97 1.73 5.18
C LEU A 112 7.00 0.95 3.86
N ILE A 113 8.20 0.67 3.36
CA ILE A 113 8.41 -0.11 2.14
C ILE A 113 9.27 -1.34 2.41
N LEU A 114 8.95 -2.44 1.74
CA LEU A 114 9.75 -3.67 1.72
C LEU A 114 10.65 -3.64 0.49
N ILE A 115 11.95 -3.68 0.69
CA ILE A 115 12.92 -3.73 -0.39
C ILE A 115 13.63 -5.08 -0.34
N SER A 116 13.79 -5.67 -1.51
CA SER A 116 14.55 -6.90 -1.65
C SER A 116 15.09 -7.00 -3.06
N GLU A 117 15.98 -7.96 -3.25
CA GLU A 117 16.56 -8.23 -4.56
C GLU A 117 15.47 -8.55 -5.61
N LEU A 118 15.81 -8.39 -6.89
CA LEU A 118 14.89 -8.53 -8.00
C LEU A 118 14.79 -9.99 -8.45
N PHE A 119 15.88 -10.76 -8.32
CA PHE A 119 15.97 -12.15 -8.76
C PHE A 119 15.06 -13.06 -7.94
N PHE A 120 14.10 -13.69 -8.61
CA PHE A 120 13.08 -14.57 -8.04
C PHE A 120 13.67 -15.88 -7.47
N ASN A 121 14.87 -16.30 -7.89
CA ASN A 121 15.43 -17.62 -7.57
C ASN A 121 16.61 -17.55 -6.59
N MET A 122 16.53 -16.72 -5.55
CA MET A 122 17.57 -16.63 -4.53
C MET A 122 17.10 -17.27 -3.22
N LYS A 123 17.86 -18.25 -2.73
CA LYS A 123 17.59 -18.95 -1.46
C LYS A 123 17.90 -18.11 -0.22
N ASN A 124 18.64 -17.03 -0.36
CA ASN A 124 19.14 -16.23 0.76
C ASN A 124 19.17 -14.74 0.40
N ARG A 125 17.97 -14.21 0.17
CA ARG A 125 17.71 -12.84 -0.26
C ARG A 125 18.06 -11.84 0.84
N SER A 126 18.67 -10.72 0.48
CA SER A 126 18.71 -9.56 1.37
C SER A 126 17.34 -8.88 1.42
N LEU A 127 16.91 -8.53 2.62
CA LEU A 127 15.61 -7.92 2.92
C LEU A 127 15.84 -6.64 3.73
N TYR A 128 15.17 -5.57 3.33
CA TYR A 128 15.25 -4.29 4.02
C TYR A 128 13.85 -3.73 4.22
N VAL A 129 13.60 -3.18 5.41
CA VAL A 129 12.43 -2.34 5.66
C VAL A 129 12.91 -0.91 5.75
N ALA A 130 12.28 -0.04 4.97
CA ALA A 130 12.71 1.35 4.87
C ALA A 130 11.53 2.33 4.95
N ASN A 131 11.86 3.55 5.32
CA ASN A 131 11.00 4.71 5.14
C ASN A 131 11.71 5.66 4.16
N PRO A 132 11.20 5.81 2.93
CA PRO A 132 11.90 6.57 1.90
C PRO A 132 11.97 8.07 2.21
N VAL A 133 11.08 8.58 3.07
CA VAL A 133 11.04 10.00 3.42
C VAL A 133 12.01 10.34 4.56
N SER A 134 12.04 9.55 5.64
CA SER A 134 13.04 9.74 6.70
C SER A 134 14.44 9.26 6.34
N GLN A 135 14.56 8.47 5.26
CA GLN A 135 15.79 7.77 4.87
C GLN A 135 16.21 6.68 5.87
N GLU A 136 15.37 6.34 6.85
CA GLU A 136 15.62 5.21 7.74
C GLU A 136 15.52 3.89 6.96
N CYS A 137 16.45 2.98 7.21
CA CYS A 137 16.56 1.71 6.52
C CYS A 137 17.15 0.67 7.47
N VAL A 138 16.41 -0.41 7.69
CA VAL A 138 16.80 -1.52 8.56
C VAL A 138 16.97 -2.76 7.70
N GLU A 139 18.15 -3.37 7.79
CA GLU A 139 18.40 -4.69 7.23
C GLU A 139 17.77 -5.76 8.12
N ILE A 140 17.04 -6.67 7.51
CA ILE A 140 16.39 -7.76 8.22
C ILE A 140 17.38 -8.92 8.33
N PRO A 141 17.54 -9.52 9.53
CA PRO A 141 18.42 -10.67 9.72
C PRO A 141 18.15 -11.77 8.71
N SER A 142 19.21 -12.39 8.20
CA SER A 142 19.06 -13.43 7.19
C SER A 142 18.38 -14.67 7.76
N HIS A 143 17.48 -15.26 6.98
CA HIS A 143 16.74 -16.46 7.35
C HIS A 143 17.55 -17.75 7.08
N HIS A 144 18.84 -17.77 7.45
CA HIS A 144 19.80 -18.81 7.06
C HIS A 144 19.39 -20.24 7.46
N ALA A 145 18.59 -20.40 8.51
CA ALA A 145 18.05 -21.70 8.94
C ALA A 145 17.10 -22.33 7.91
N HIS A 146 16.54 -21.54 6.99
CA HIS A 146 15.55 -21.96 5.99
C HIS A 146 16.12 -21.95 4.54
N ARG A 147 17.45 -22.07 4.39
CA ARG A 147 18.20 -21.96 3.11
C ARG A 147 17.81 -22.95 2.01
N SER A 148 17.03 -24.00 2.28
CA SER A 148 16.68 -25.00 1.27
C SER A 148 15.59 -24.55 0.30
N GLU A 149 14.75 -23.60 0.70
CA GLU A 149 13.49 -23.24 0.03
C GLU A 149 13.55 -21.87 -0.65
N TYR A 150 12.75 -21.70 -1.71
CA TYR A 150 12.61 -20.43 -2.41
C TYR A 150 11.44 -19.65 -1.81
N PHE A 151 11.77 -18.53 -1.17
CA PHE A 151 10.80 -17.63 -0.55
C PHE A 151 10.68 -16.32 -1.32
N TYR A 152 9.44 -15.92 -1.60
CA TYR A 152 9.09 -14.67 -2.25
C TYR A 152 8.59 -13.65 -1.23
N PRO A 153 9.04 -12.38 -1.27
CA PRO A 153 8.47 -11.36 -0.41
C PRO A 153 7.00 -11.16 -0.70
N LEU A 154 6.18 -11.39 0.31
CA LEU A 154 4.74 -11.22 0.24
C LEU A 154 4.35 -9.79 0.61
N GLY A 155 4.82 -9.31 1.76
CA GLY A 155 4.48 -7.98 2.27
C GLY A 155 5.01 -7.67 3.66
N ILE A 156 4.56 -6.53 4.21
CA ILE A 156 4.83 -6.07 5.57
C ILE A 156 3.50 -5.96 6.30
N ALA A 157 3.43 -6.45 7.54
CA ALA A 157 2.28 -6.23 8.40
C ALA A 157 2.70 -5.38 9.60
N THR A 158 2.09 -4.22 9.74
CA THR A 158 2.38 -3.24 10.80
C THR A 158 1.32 -3.28 11.88
N ARG A 159 1.76 -3.09 13.13
CA ARG A 159 0.87 -2.90 14.27
C ARG A 159 1.15 -1.54 14.88
N SER A 160 0.12 -0.72 14.91
CA SER A 160 0.16 0.63 15.47
C SER A 160 -0.88 0.78 16.57
N GLU A 161 -0.55 1.53 17.61
CA GLU A 161 -1.45 1.85 18.73
C GLU A 161 -1.37 3.35 19.00
N ASN A 162 -2.52 4.02 19.11
CA ASN A 162 -2.62 5.48 19.26
C ASN A 162 -1.79 6.25 18.21
N GLY A 163 -1.66 5.68 17.00
CA GLY A 163 -0.86 6.22 15.90
C GLY A 163 0.66 6.13 16.12
N PHE A 164 1.15 5.28 17.02
CA PHE A 164 2.56 4.92 17.12
C PHE A 164 2.77 3.53 16.55
N LEU A 165 3.75 3.38 15.66
CA LEU A 165 4.17 2.07 15.16
C LEU A 165 4.90 1.32 16.27
N LEU A 166 4.31 0.23 16.75
CA LEU A 166 4.88 -0.61 17.81
C LEU A 166 5.87 -1.62 17.25
N ASP A 167 5.44 -2.36 16.24
CA ASP A 167 6.22 -3.40 15.58
C ASP A 167 5.66 -3.70 14.19
N TYR A 168 6.51 -4.32 13.38
CA TYR A 168 6.16 -4.87 12.08
C TYR A 168 6.62 -6.32 11.94
N LYS A 169 5.97 -7.02 11.02
CA LYS A 169 6.34 -8.34 10.54
C LYS A 169 6.64 -8.30 9.06
N VAL A 170 7.69 -9.01 8.64
CA VAL A 170 8.00 -9.23 7.22
C VAL A 170 7.59 -10.64 6.87
N VAL A 171 6.83 -10.80 5.79
CA VAL A 171 6.30 -12.10 5.38
C VAL A 171 6.87 -12.50 4.04
N LEU A 172 7.39 -13.71 4.00
CA LEU A 172 7.76 -14.40 2.78
C LEU A 172 6.85 -15.62 2.59
N PHE A 173 6.62 -15.99 1.34
CA PHE A 173 5.78 -17.12 0.93
C PHE A 173 6.58 -18.07 0.04
N ASP A 174 6.50 -19.38 0.28
CA ASP A 174 7.15 -20.41 -0.54
C ASP A 174 6.19 -21.12 -1.50
N THR A 175 6.73 -22.04 -2.31
CA THR A 175 5.95 -22.91 -3.21
C THR A 175 5.16 -24.00 -2.49
N HIS A 176 5.41 -24.24 -1.20
CA HIS A 176 4.76 -25.27 -0.38
C HIS A 176 3.62 -24.71 0.48
N LYS A 177 3.20 -23.46 0.23
CA LYS A 177 2.13 -22.76 0.95
C LYS A 177 2.46 -22.48 2.41
N SER A 178 3.74 -22.32 2.70
CA SER A 178 4.25 -21.89 4.00
C SER A 178 4.55 -20.39 4.00
N LEU A 179 4.35 -19.79 5.16
CA LEU A 179 4.72 -18.42 5.46
C LEU A 179 5.95 -18.42 6.37
N LEU A 180 7.01 -17.75 5.93
CA LEU A 180 8.16 -17.45 6.77
C LEU A 180 8.05 -16.00 7.24
N ILE A 181 7.91 -15.83 8.55
CA ILE A 181 7.54 -14.56 9.17
C ILE A 181 8.63 -14.09 10.12
N TYR A 182 9.22 -12.94 9.81
CA TYR A 182 10.10 -12.21 10.72
C TYR A 182 9.26 -11.28 11.60
N SER A 183 9.62 -11.17 12.87
CA SER A 183 9.01 -10.24 13.83
C SER A 183 10.04 -9.25 14.34
N SER A 184 9.85 -7.96 14.09
CA SER A 184 10.71 -6.88 14.63
C SER A 184 10.62 -6.73 16.15
N LYS A 185 9.61 -7.32 16.80
CA LYS A 185 9.48 -7.35 18.26
C LYS A 185 10.44 -8.36 18.89
N THR A 186 10.64 -9.50 18.25
CA THR A 186 11.45 -10.60 18.79
C THR A 186 12.81 -10.73 18.11
N GLY A 187 12.98 -10.15 16.92
CA GLY A 187 14.18 -10.31 16.09
C GLY A 187 14.30 -11.71 15.47
N LEU A 188 13.24 -12.53 15.51
CA LEU A 188 13.27 -13.93 15.10
C LEU A 188 12.36 -14.23 13.91
N TRP A 189 12.75 -15.24 13.13
CA TRP A 189 11.95 -15.86 12.09
C TRP A 189 11.11 -17.01 12.64
N SER A 190 9.91 -17.20 12.09
CA SER A 190 9.02 -18.30 12.40
C SER A 190 8.38 -18.85 11.13
N LEU A 191 8.38 -20.17 10.98
CA LEU A 191 7.75 -20.85 9.86
C LEU A 191 6.33 -21.25 10.26
N ASN A 192 5.35 -20.87 9.47
CA ASN A 192 3.95 -21.21 9.65
C ASN A 192 3.42 -21.86 8.39
N THR A 193 2.95 -23.10 8.48
CA THR A 193 2.23 -23.73 7.39
C THR A 193 0.80 -23.18 7.36
N VAL A 194 0.30 -22.89 6.16
CA VAL A 194 -1.08 -22.44 5.98
C VAL A 194 -1.81 -23.43 5.10
N ASP A 195 -2.96 -23.90 5.56
CA ASP A 195 -3.84 -24.72 4.73
C ASP A 195 -4.53 -23.84 3.69
N LEU A 196 -3.88 -23.68 2.54
CA LEU A 196 -4.35 -22.87 1.42
C LEU A 196 -4.75 -23.77 0.27
N SER A 197 -6.04 -23.83 -0.06
CA SER A 197 -6.57 -24.50 -1.25
C SER A 197 -6.43 -23.66 -2.54
N VAL A 198 -5.29 -22.97 -2.71
CA VAL A 198 -4.99 -22.15 -3.90
C VAL A 198 -3.88 -22.79 -4.76
N SER A 199 -3.92 -22.54 -6.07
CA SER A 199 -2.93 -23.01 -7.05
C SER A 199 -1.80 -22.00 -7.26
N CYS A 200 -2.12 -20.70 -7.29
CA CYS A 200 -1.12 -19.64 -7.43
C CYS A 200 -1.54 -18.35 -6.72
N ILE A 201 -0.57 -17.49 -6.42
CA ILE A 201 -0.74 -16.19 -5.75
C ILE A 201 -0.21 -15.09 -6.67
N ASP A 202 -0.98 -14.01 -6.87
CA ASP A 202 -0.50 -12.83 -7.59
C ASP A 202 0.14 -11.82 -6.63
N LEU A 203 1.46 -11.93 -6.47
CA LEU A 203 2.28 -11.05 -5.62
C LEU A 203 2.21 -9.56 -6.02
N ARG A 204 1.73 -9.23 -7.23
CA ARG A 204 1.59 -7.83 -7.66
C ARG A 204 0.38 -7.17 -7.02
N SER A 205 -0.63 -7.95 -6.66
CA SER A 205 -1.90 -7.50 -6.05
C SER A 205 -1.86 -7.30 -4.53
N THR A 206 -0.71 -7.52 -3.88
CA THR A 206 -0.59 -7.41 -2.41
C THR A 206 -0.98 -6.02 -1.90
N ILE A 207 -1.90 -6.01 -0.94
CA ILE A 207 -2.26 -4.87 -0.10
C ILE A 207 -1.88 -5.20 1.35
N CYS A 208 -1.11 -4.31 1.98
CA CYS A 208 -0.71 -4.43 3.38
C CYS A 208 -1.52 -3.42 4.21
N LEU A 209 -2.41 -3.92 5.06
CA LEU A 209 -3.42 -3.10 5.75
C LEU A 209 -3.68 -3.62 7.16
N HIS A 210 -3.53 -2.76 8.17
CA HIS A 210 -3.91 -3.04 9.57
C HIS A 210 -3.44 -4.40 10.11
N GLY A 211 -2.14 -4.66 9.98
CA GLY A 211 -1.56 -5.91 10.48
C GLY A 211 -1.93 -7.16 9.67
N SER A 212 -2.61 -6.98 8.54
CA SER A 212 -3.01 -8.04 7.62
C SER A 212 -2.43 -7.82 6.23
N ILE A 213 -2.25 -8.93 5.51
CA ILE A 213 -1.84 -8.92 4.11
C ILE A 213 -2.96 -9.53 3.28
N HIS A 214 -3.42 -8.80 2.27
CA HIS A 214 -4.48 -9.21 1.35
C HIS A 214 -3.93 -9.31 -0.06
N LEU A 215 -4.29 -10.35 -0.80
CA LEU A 215 -3.84 -10.54 -2.17
C LEU A 215 -4.84 -11.37 -2.95
N ILE A 216 -4.71 -11.34 -4.27
CA ILE A 216 -5.47 -12.18 -5.19
C ILE A 216 -4.71 -13.50 -5.40
N ALA A 217 -5.42 -14.60 -5.25
CA ALA A 217 -4.94 -15.94 -5.57
C ALA A 217 -5.92 -16.62 -6.54
N THR A 218 -5.46 -17.64 -7.24
CA THR A 218 -6.32 -18.47 -8.08
C THR A 218 -6.44 -19.86 -7.45
N THR A 219 -7.65 -20.42 -7.39
CA THR A 219 -7.92 -21.77 -6.87
C THR A 219 -7.39 -22.85 -7.82
N SER A 220 -7.42 -24.12 -7.42
CA SER A 220 -7.15 -25.25 -8.31
C SER A 220 -8.13 -25.34 -9.48
N HIS A 221 -9.31 -24.76 -9.34
CA HIS A 221 -10.35 -24.73 -10.38
C HIS A 221 -10.23 -23.53 -11.33
N GLY A 222 -9.21 -22.68 -11.16
CA GLY A 222 -8.97 -21.52 -12.02
C GLY A 222 -9.79 -20.28 -11.64
N GLU A 223 -10.39 -20.27 -10.45
CA GLU A 223 -11.22 -19.16 -9.96
C GLU A 223 -10.38 -18.22 -9.12
N ASP A 224 -10.57 -16.92 -9.29
CA ASP A 224 -9.84 -15.95 -8.48
C ASP A 224 -10.56 -15.68 -7.15
N VAL A 225 -9.77 -15.56 -6.09
CA VAL A 225 -10.21 -15.34 -4.71
C VAL A 225 -9.30 -14.34 -4.02
N VAL A 226 -9.80 -13.70 -2.97
CA VAL A 226 -8.97 -12.91 -2.06
C VAL A 226 -8.50 -13.79 -0.92
N VAL A 227 -7.18 -13.82 -0.72
CA VAL A 227 -6.56 -14.44 0.45
C VAL A 227 -6.12 -13.35 1.40
N SER A 228 -6.55 -13.46 2.65
CA SER A 228 -6.20 -12.54 3.74
C SER A 228 -5.44 -13.29 4.82
N PHE A 229 -4.27 -12.77 5.20
CA PHE A 229 -3.46 -13.27 6.30
C PHE A 229 -3.49 -12.24 7.43
N ASN A 230 -4.14 -12.56 8.54
CA ASN A 230 -4.08 -11.74 9.76
C ASN A 230 -2.89 -12.19 10.60
N LEU A 231 -1.87 -11.33 10.72
CA LEU A 231 -0.64 -11.68 11.42
C LEU A 231 -0.62 -11.29 12.90
N TYR A 232 -1.65 -10.60 13.37
CA TYR A 232 -1.79 -10.15 14.76
C TYR A 232 -3.08 -10.63 15.42
N ALA A 233 -3.72 -11.67 14.85
CA ALA A 233 -4.89 -12.31 15.45
C ALA A 233 -4.57 -12.75 16.89
N THR A 234 -5.42 -12.35 17.84
CA THR A 234 -5.30 -12.71 19.25
C THR A 234 -5.90 -14.08 19.49
N GLY A 235 -5.25 -14.91 20.33
CA GLY A 235 -5.81 -16.18 20.79
C GLY A 235 -5.46 -17.42 19.96
N THR A 236 -4.66 -17.30 18.89
CA THR A 236 -4.12 -18.46 18.14
C THR A 236 -2.61 -18.39 18.04
N SER A 237 -1.93 -19.54 18.16
CA SER A 237 -0.49 -19.65 17.89
C SER A 237 -0.18 -19.64 16.39
N SER A 238 -1.18 -19.86 15.54
CA SER A 238 -1.08 -19.89 14.08
C SER A 238 -1.64 -18.63 13.43
N VAL A 239 -1.14 -18.34 12.22
CA VAL A 239 -1.62 -17.26 11.35
C VAL A 239 -3.05 -17.56 10.91
N GLN A 240 -3.97 -16.63 11.16
CA GLN A 240 -5.34 -16.77 10.67
C GLN A 240 -5.37 -16.43 9.19
N CYS A 241 -5.73 -17.41 8.36
CA CYS A 241 -5.92 -17.25 6.93
C CYS A 241 -7.41 -17.30 6.60
N ARG A 242 -7.85 -16.43 5.69
CA ARG A 242 -9.21 -16.44 5.16
C ARG A 242 -9.17 -16.34 3.63
N VAL A 243 -9.93 -17.21 2.98
CA VAL A 243 -10.18 -17.17 1.54
C VAL A 243 -11.60 -16.62 1.34
N THR A 244 -11.75 -15.63 0.48
CA THR A 244 -13.04 -15.00 0.17
C THR A 244 -13.21 -14.94 -1.35
N SER A 245 -14.27 -15.57 -1.86
CA SER A 245 -14.63 -15.51 -3.28
C SER A 245 -15.05 -14.09 -3.68
N PHE A 246 -14.76 -13.68 -4.91
CA PHE A 246 -15.29 -12.42 -5.42
C PHE A 246 -16.81 -12.50 -5.67
N PRO A 247 -17.53 -11.36 -5.64
CA PRO A 247 -18.97 -11.31 -5.90
C PRO A 247 -19.38 -11.79 -7.31
N ASP A 248 -18.48 -11.69 -8.28
CA ASP A 248 -18.65 -12.09 -9.67
C ASP A 248 -18.10 -13.49 -9.97
N PHE A 249 -18.13 -14.35 -8.94
CA PHE A 249 -17.74 -15.75 -9.05
C PHE A 249 -18.44 -16.45 -10.23
N GLY A 250 -17.67 -17.24 -10.99
CA GLY A 250 -18.16 -17.96 -12.17
C GLY A 250 -18.23 -17.14 -13.45
N GLN A 251 -17.98 -15.82 -13.41
CA GLN A 251 -17.90 -14.98 -14.61
C GLN A 251 -16.49 -14.99 -15.22
N HIS A 252 -16.40 -15.06 -16.55
CA HIS A 252 -15.11 -15.09 -17.24
C HIS A 252 -14.40 -13.72 -17.22
N ARG A 253 -13.34 -13.62 -16.40
CA ARG A 253 -12.31 -12.55 -16.41
C ARG A 253 -12.86 -11.11 -16.44
N PRO A 254 -13.58 -10.68 -15.39
CA PRO A 254 -14.09 -9.31 -15.30
C PRO A 254 -12.95 -8.28 -15.26
N ASN A 255 -13.17 -7.13 -15.91
CA ASN A 255 -12.30 -5.97 -15.76
C ASN A 255 -12.42 -5.46 -14.33
N ARG A 256 -11.38 -5.69 -13.54
CA ARG A 256 -11.42 -5.49 -12.09
C ARG A 256 -10.24 -4.74 -11.52
N SER A 257 -10.45 -4.18 -10.34
CA SER A 257 -9.41 -3.53 -9.54
C SER A 257 -9.53 -3.87 -8.06
N PHE A 258 -8.42 -3.73 -7.36
CA PHE A 258 -8.28 -4.08 -5.95
C PHE A 258 -7.51 -2.96 -5.26
N SER A 259 -8.14 -2.28 -4.30
CA SER A 259 -7.59 -1.07 -3.68
C SER A 259 -8.09 -0.92 -2.24
N THR A 260 -7.86 0.24 -1.62
CA THR A 260 -8.26 0.52 -0.23
C THR A 260 -8.97 1.86 -0.11
N TRP A 261 -9.93 1.95 0.81
CA TRP A 261 -10.56 3.20 1.22
C TRP A 261 -10.96 3.11 2.69
N GLN A 262 -10.64 4.16 3.47
CA GLN A 262 -10.94 4.24 4.91
C GLN A 262 -10.62 2.96 5.69
N GLY A 263 -9.45 2.36 5.42
CA GLY A 263 -9.04 1.18 6.17
C GLY A 263 -9.71 -0.13 5.77
N SER A 264 -10.53 -0.12 4.72
CA SER A 264 -11.22 -1.28 4.18
C SER A 264 -10.66 -1.66 2.81
N ILE A 265 -10.74 -2.94 2.48
CA ILE A 265 -10.43 -3.44 1.13
C ILE A 265 -11.61 -3.13 0.21
N MET A 266 -11.32 -2.58 -0.96
CA MET A 266 -12.29 -2.22 -1.98
C MET A 266 -12.05 -3.03 -3.25
N TYR A 267 -13.13 -3.58 -3.79
CA TYR A 267 -13.15 -4.30 -5.06
C TYR A 267 -14.04 -3.56 -6.03
N MET A 268 -13.58 -3.39 -7.27
CA MET A 268 -14.43 -2.83 -8.32
C MET A 268 -14.37 -3.71 -9.54
N ASN A 269 -15.52 -3.94 -10.16
CA ASN A 269 -15.65 -4.72 -11.36
C ASN A 269 -16.70 -4.12 -12.30
N ILE A 270 -16.52 -4.37 -13.58
CA ILE A 270 -17.47 -4.01 -14.62
C ILE A 270 -18.09 -5.31 -15.16
N ILE A 271 -19.42 -5.38 -15.16
CA ILE A 271 -20.19 -6.53 -15.67
C ILE A 271 -21.18 -6.03 -16.72
N SER A 272 -21.26 -6.73 -17.84
CA SER A 272 -22.29 -6.52 -18.87
C SER A 272 -23.59 -7.22 -18.45
N VAL A 273 -24.67 -6.44 -18.32
CA VAL A 273 -26.01 -6.91 -17.94
C VAL A 273 -26.94 -6.77 -19.15
N THR A 274 -27.73 -7.79 -19.45
CA THR A 274 -28.74 -7.74 -20.52
C THR A 274 -29.97 -6.99 -20.01
N LYS A 275 -30.38 -5.93 -20.72
CA LYS A 275 -31.63 -5.19 -20.48
C LYS A 275 -32.84 -5.98 -20.97
N ASP A 276 -34.03 -5.56 -20.56
CA ASP A 276 -35.31 -6.15 -20.97
C ASP A 276 -35.54 -6.11 -22.49
N ASP A 277 -34.92 -5.16 -23.19
CA ASP A 277 -34.96 -5.02 -24.66
C ASP A 277 -33.93 -5.89 -25.40
N GLY A 278 -33.13 -6.69 -24.67
CA GLY A 278 -32.07 -7.54 -25.20
C GLY A 278 -30.74 -6.84 -25.47
N SER A 279 -30.64 -5.52 -25.24
CA SER A 279 -29.37 -4.79 -25.32
C SER A 279 -28.46 -5.09 -24.12
N LEU A 280 -27.14 -4.95 -24.30
CA LEU A 280 -26.16 -5.10 -23.21
C LEU A 280 -25.82 -3.74 -22.63
N GLU A 281 -25.79 -3.66 -21.30
CA GLU A 281 -25.36 -2.49 -20.53
C GLU A 281 -24.22 -2.86 -19.59
N ASP A 282 -23.11 -2.17 -19.71
CA ASP A 282 -22.01 -2.31 -18.75
C ASP A 282 -22.31 -1.50 -17.49
N LYS A 283 -22.32 -2.20 -16.35
CA LYS A 283 -22.49 -1.63 -15.02
C LYS A 283 -21.21 -1.73 -14.22
N LEU A 284 -20.87 -0.64 -13.53
CA LEU A 284 -19.80 -0.62 -12.53
C LEU A 284 -20.38 -1.00 -11.17
N PHE A 285 -19.74 -1.96 -10.52
CA PHE A 285 -20.01 -2.32 -9.13
C PHE A 285 -18.78 -2.02 -8.27
N VAL A 286 -19.02 -1.45 -7.10
CA VAL A 286 -18.00 -1.16 -6.09
C VAL A 286 -18.40 -1.88 -4.81
N TRP A 287 -17.54 -2.77 -4.35
CA TRP A 287 -17.74 -3.61 -3.18
C TRP A 287 -16.71 -3.28 -2.12
N ARG A 288 -17.10 -3.45 -0.86
CA ARG A 288 -16.24 -3.33 0.31
C ARG A 288 -16.19 -4.68 1.02
N LEU A 289 -15.00 -5.09 1.44
CA LEU A 289 -14.84 -6.28 2.27
C LEU A 289 -15.05 -5.91 3.74
N GLU A 290 -16.14 -6.40 4.35
CA GLU A 290 -16.46 -6.19 5.76
C GLU A 290 -16.67 -7.53 6.45
N ASN A 291 -15.96 -7.77 7.56
CA ASN A 291 -16.02 -9.03 8.30
C ASN A 291 -15.81 -10.28 7.39
N GLY A 292 -15.04 -10.08 6.32
CA GLY A 292 -14.71 -11.00 5.24
C GLY A 292 -15.88 -11.48 4.38
N GLU A 293 -16.92 -10.67 4.29
CA GLU A 293 -17.96 -10.77 3.28
C GLU A 293 -17.96 -9.50 2.42
N TRP A 294 -18.38 -9.63 1.16
CA TRP A 294 -18.48 -8.48 0.26
C TRP A 294 -19.82 -7.77 0.43
N GLN A 295 -19.75 -6.48 0.71
CA GLN A 295 -20.89 -5.58 0.79
C GLN A 295 -20.88 -4.66 -0.44
N LEU A 296 -21.99 -4.59 -1.16
CA LEU A 296 -22.12 -3.66 -2.29
C LEU A 296 -22.24 -2.22 -1.75
N VAL A 297 -21.39 -1.32 -2.25
CA VAL A 297 -21.37 0.10 -1.86
C VAL A 297 -21.98 0.97 -2.95
N PHE A 298 -21.64 0.71 -4.21
CA PHE A 298 -22.21 1.43 -5.35
C PHE A 298 -22.50 0.47 -6.51
N GLU A 299 -23.62 0.71 -7.17
CA GLU A 299 -23.96 0.19 -8.48
C GLU A 299 -24.30 1.38 -9.38
N ILE A 300 -23.64 1.47 -10.52
CA ILE A 300 -23.89 2.54 -11.49
C ILE A 300 -24.01 1.93 -12.87
N ALA A 301 -25.18 2.10 -13.46
CA ALA A 301 -25.36 2.00 -14.89
C ALA A 301 -24.72 3.23 -15.54
N THR A 302 -23.69 3.02 -16.34
CA THR A 302 -23.00 4.10 -17.05
C THR A 302 -23.43 4.07 -18.50
N PRO A 303 -24.39 4.92 -18.94
CA PRO A 303 -24.87 4.98 -20.33
C PRO A 303 -23.79 5.38 -21.36
N PHE A 304 -22.53 5.50 -20.96
CA PHE A 304 -21.41 5.97 -21.79
C PHE A 304 -20.22 4.97 -21.82
N ILE A 305 -20.33 3.80 -21.18
CA ILE A 305 -19.54 2.62 -21.60
C ILE A 305 -20.12 2.05 -22.93
N GLU A 306 -21.21 2.63 -23.45
CA GLU A 306 -21.95 2.27 -24.69
C GLU A 306 -21.15 2.26 -26.00
N THR A 307 -19.83 2.43 -25.99
CA THR A 307 -19.03 2.10 -27.17
C THR A 307 -17.90 1.20 -26.72
N ARG A 308 -17.52 0.23 -27.56
CA ARG A 308 -16.39 -0.73 -27.45
C ARG A 308 -15.06 -0.10 -27.00
N VAL A 309 -15.04 0.53 -25.84
CA VAL A 309 -13.97 1.33 -25.25
C VAL A 309 -13.56 0.56 -24.02
N GLU A 310 -12.38 -0.05 -24.10
CA GLU A 310 -11.79 -0.76 -22.97
C GLU A 310 -11.40 0.27 -21.90
N TYR A 311 -12.30 0.47 -20.93
CA TYR A 311 -12.00 1.12 -19.66
C TYR A 311 -11.57 0.07 -18.64
N PHE A 312 -10.50 0.35 -17.90
CA PHE A 312 -10.02 -0.51 -16.84
C PHE A 312 -10.14 0.22 -15.51
N PRO A 313 -10.92 -0.31 -14.54
CA PRO A 313 -10.93 0.26 -13.20
C PRO A 313 -9.52 0.16 -12.60
N LEU A 314 -9.11 1.18 -11.86
CA LEU A 314 -7.78 1.27 -11.28
C LEU A 314 -7.81 1.28 -9.76
N ALA A 315 -8.49 2.28 -9.17
CA ALA A 315 -8.58 2.46 -7.73
C ALA A 315 -9.70 3.45 -7.38
N ILE A 316 -10.27 3.31 -6.19
CA ILE A 316 -11.08 4.36 -5.57
C ILE A 316 -10.14 5.44 -5.00
N ASN A 317 -10.59 6.69 -4.95
CA ASN A 317 -9.85 7.74 -4.28
C ASN A 317 -9.77 7.42 -2.77
N PRO A 318 -8.58 7.51 -2.15
CA PRO A 318 -8.38 7.13 -0.75
C PRO A 318 -9.15 8.00 0.26
N PHE A 319 -9.58 9.20 -0.13
CA PHE A 319 -10.23 10.18 0.74
C PHE A 319 -11.63 10.58 0.26
N ASP A 320 -11.95 10.40 -1.03
CA ASP A 320 -13.27 10.65 -1.59
C ASP A 320 -13.92 9.35 -2.09
N ALA A 321 -14.90 8.86 -1.33
CA ALA A 321 -15.67 7.67 -1.68
C ALA A 321 -16.40 7.78 -3.02
N LYS A 322 -16.63 9.00 -3.51
CA LYS A 322 -17.39 9.28 -4.72
C LYS A 322 -16.51 9.31 -5.95
N THR A 323 -15.19 9.28 -5.83
CA THR A 323 -14.30 9.40 -6.98
C THR A 323 -13.55 8.09 -7.20
N VAL A 324 -13.64 7.57 -8.42
CA VAL A 324 -12.94 6.35 -8.86
C VAL A 324 -12.13 6.64 -10.11
N TYR A 325 -10.98 6.00 -10.24
CA TYR A 325 -10.05 6.20 -11.34
C TYR A 325 -10.09 5.04 -12.33
N PHE A 326 -10.04 5.38 -13.62
CA PHE A 326 -9.99 4.44 -14.73
C PHE A 326 -8.87 4.78 -15.70
N TRP A 327 -8.37 3.77 -16.40
CA TRP A 327 -7.56 3.93 -17.60
C TRP A 327 -8.45 3.77 -18.84
N SER A 328 -8.40 4.74 -19.75
CA SER A 328 -9.06 4.65 -21.05
C SER A 328 -8.06 4.25 -22.13
N LYS A 329 -8.24 3.06 -22.71
CA LYS A 329 -7.39 2.60 -23.83
C LYS A 329 -7.51 3.48 -25.07
N LYS A 330 -8.73 3.98 -25.35
CA LYS A 330 -9.01 4.85 -26.51
C LYS A 330 -8.29 6.18 -26.41
N HIS A 331 -8.35 6.81 -25.25
CA HIS A 331 -7.78 8.14 -25.04
C HIS A 331 -6.33 8.11 -24.53
N ARG A 332 -5.81 6.92 -24.19
CA ARG A 332 -4.50 6.71 -23.55
C ARG A 332 -4.31 7.65 -22.36
N SER A 333 -5.34 7.70 -21.52
CA SER A 333 -5.44 8.69 -20.46
C SER A 333 -6.12 8.14 -19.22
N PHE A 334 -5.80 8.76 -18.09
CA PHE A 334 -6.52 8.57 -16.85
C PHE A 334 -7.77 9.43 -16.83
N ILE A 335 -8.84 8.83 -16.35
CA ILE A 335 -10.08 9.54 -16.08
C ILE A 335 -10.49 9.26 -14.65
N SER A 336 -11.05 10.26 -14.00
CA SER A 336 -11.81 10.08 -12.78
C SER A 336 -13.30 10.06 -13.13
N ILE A 337 -14.09 9.29 -12.39
CA ILE A 337 -15.54 9.25 -12.51
C ILE A 337 -16.13 9.54 -11.13
N ASN A 338 -17.08 10.46 -11.08
CA ASN A 338 -17.87 10.70 -9.89
C ASN A 338 -19.04 9.71 -9.81
N LEU A 339 -19.08 8.89 -8.76
CA LEU A 339 -20.05 7.82 -8.55
C LEU A 339 -21.48 8.34 -8.32
N ASN A 340 -21.68 9.61 -7.94
CA ASN A 340 -23.04 10.11 -7.70
C ASN A 340 -23.76 10.51 -8.99
N ASN A 341 -23.03 11.01 -9.99
CA ASN A 341 -23.62 11.57 -11.21
C ASN A 341 -23.03 11.00 -12.51
N GLY A 342 -22.05 10.09 -12.42
CA GLY A 342 -21.38 9.48 -13.56
C GLY A 342 -20.49 10.42 -14.37
N LYS A 343 -20.24 11.65 -13.91
CA LYS A 343 -19.45 12.65 -14.66
C LYS A 343 -17.97 12.24 -14.66
N PHE A 344 -17.35 12.26 -15.83
CA PHE A 344 -15.91 12.01 -15.98
C PHE A 344 -15.10 13.31 -16.04
N VAL A 345 -13.88 13.25 -15.51
CA VAL A 345 -12.85 14.30 -15.67
C VAL A 345 -11.60 13.64 -16.22
N LEU A 346 -10.97 14.29 -17.21
CA LEU A 346 -9.69 13.85 -17.76
C LEU A 346 -8.57 14.31 -16.81
N GLU A 347 -7.87 13.37 -16.19
CA GLU A 347 -6.86 13.69 -15.17
C GLU A 347 -5.47 13.91 -15.79
N SER A 348 -5.04 13.01 -16.67
CA SER A 348 -3.73 13.12 -17.33
C SER A 348 -3.62 12.21 -18.55
N LYS A 349 -2.76 12.57 -19.52
CA LYS A 349 -2.39 11.72 -20.65
C LYS A 349 -1.05 11.05 -20.36
N LEU A 350 -0.92 9.76 -20.68
CA LEU A 350 0.32 9.03 -20.51
C LEU A 350 0.80 8.49 -21.88
N GLU A 351 2.10 8.55 -22.12
CA GLU A 351 2.70 8.06 -23.38
C GLU A 351 2.76 6.53 -23.45
N ASP A 352 2.80 5.85 -22.29
CA ASP A 352 2.90 4.39 -22.17
C ASP A 352 1.53 3.70 -22.07
N ASN A 353 1.41 2.53 -22.72
CA ASN A 353 0.22 1.70 -22.63
C ASN A 353 0.18 0.94 -21.29
N ILE A 354 -0.74 1.28 -20.40
CA ILE A 354 -1.12 0.39 -19.30
C ILE A 354 -2.07 -0.68 -19.85
N THR A 355 -1.65 -1.94 -19.79
CA THR A 355 -2.41 -3.07 -20.34
C THR A 355 -3.43 -3.65 -19.36
N ARG A 356 -3.30 -3.42 -18.04
CA ARG A 356 -4.27 -3.83 -16.99
C ARG A 356 -4.19 -2.93 -15.74
N GLY A 357 -5.32 -2.66 -15.09
CA GLY A 357 -5.38 -1.89 -13.83
C GLY A 357 -4.73 -2.56 -12.62
N LEU A 358 -4.57 -3.89 -12.66
CA LEU A 358 -3.99 -4.75 -11.61
C LEU A 358 -2.50 -4.49 -11.29
N TYR A 359 -1.86 -3.48 -11.91
CA TYR A 359 -0.45 -3.16 -11.73
C TYR A 359 -0.22 -1.85 -10.99
N LEU A 360 -1.27 -1.26 -10.42
CA LEU A 360 -1.18 -0.01 -9.68
C LEU A 360 -1.34 -0.23 -8.18
N ARG A 361 -0.55 0.49 -7.40
CA ARG A 361 -0.56 0.46 -5.94
C ARG A 361 -0.86 1.83 -5.41
N LEU A 362 -1.90 1.91 -4.59
CA LEU A 362 -2.24 3.12 -3.88
C LEU A 362 -1.32 3.25 -2.66
N VAL A 363 -0.53 4.31 -2.64
CA VAL A 363 0.37 4.66 -1.55
C VAL A 363 -0.11 5.96 -0.93
N VAL A 364 -0.53 5.89 0.33
CA VAL A 364 -0.94 7.04 1.12
C VAL A 364 0.21 7.39 2.04
N LEU A 365 0.61 8.66 2.08
CA LEU A 365 1.62 9.11 3.03
C LEU A 365 1.00 9.14 4.44
N PRO A 366 1.71 8.63 5.45
CA PRO A 366 1.20 8.64 6.81
C PRO A 366 1.05 10.09 7.30
N GLN A 367 0.23 10.30 8.32
CA GLN A 367 0.08 11.64 8.91
C GLN A 367 1.27 12.04 9.78
N TRP A 368 2.10 11.06 10.13
CA TRP A 368 3.28 11.24 10.98
C TRP A 368 4.43 10.38 10.48
N LEU A 369 5.66 10.82 10.77
CA LEU A 369 6.84 10.05 10.45
C LEU A 369 7.18 9.08 11.59
N HIS A 370 6.91 7.80 11.38
CA HIS A 370 7.27 6.75 12.33
C HIS A 370 8.76 6.39 12.22
N ARG A 371 9.42 6.26 13.37
CA ARG A 371 10.70 5.54 13.46
C ARG A 371 10.45 4.06 13.20
N ILE A 372 11.39 3.41 12.50
CA ILE A 372 11.33 1.97 12.28
C ILE A 372 11.72 1.24 13.59
N PRO A 373 10.83 0.43 14.19
CA PRO A 373 11.18 -0.37 15.35
C PRO A 373 12.34 -1.32 15.02
N ASN A 374 13.45 -1.19 15.73
CA ASN A 374 14.56 -2.11 15.61
C ASN A 374 15.03 -2.50 17.01
N THR A 375 14.60 -3.67 17.49
CA THR A 375 15.01 -4.23 18.78
C THR A 375 16.41 -4.83 18.72
N VAL A 376 16.98 -5.03 17.52
CA VAL A 376 18.38 -5.45 17.37
C VAL A 376 19.28 -4.22 17.51
N ARG A 377 19.45 -3.73 18.74
CA ARG A 377 20.69 -3.04 19.09
C ARG A 377 21.78 -4.10 18.93
N MET A 378 22.60 -3.98 17.89
CA MET A 378 23.87 -4.69 17.85
C MET A 378 24.64 -4.23 19.10
N VAL A 379 24.80 -5.17 20.04
CA VAL A 379 25.67 -5.00 21.21
C VAL A 379 27.12 -5.02 20.74
#